data_AF-A0A0W0FDK5-F1
#
_entry.id   AF-A0A0W0FDK5-F1
#
_cell.length_a   1.000
_cell.length_b   1.000
_cell.length_c   1.000
_cell.angle_alpha   90.00
_cell.angle_beta   90.00
_cell.angle_gamma   90.00
#
_symmetry.space_group_name_H-M   'P 1'
#
loop_
_entity.id
_entity.type
_entity.pdbx_description
1 polymer ?
#
loop_
_entity_poly.entity_id
_entity_poly.type
_entity_poly.pdbx_seq_one_letter_code
_entity_poly.pdbx_strand_id
1 'polypeptide(L)'
;MSQSTPLELVYQIIDIVAKERSLPALNTCSLVSRAWCHYTRPYVFQHITISNPNSSCKHWTRRLKSAPHLIPLITSVALVDKGKHSEHPSWSVDAARESAQTLTHVRSLSIRDFDDASGDFVGHHCAFISNLRSLQSLSLHRVELETAEQLFPFLSIIPSTISSLSLRNIGSHIPYDEYWEVQPISDAGAIPLCLPSSGYPWRLRNLTLSSTEVRQDVFSWLLSPAFDLSCLHSLALVAGFQDDTRLHVDQSISALMDQFMTTVAPTLRNLTLAIRGEGTSDNLHIDYIKFTSVLSELTSLGKLILVSEHRRGLNPWHALSLCNQLLPRLHQPTLKELVLVIDLDLRSTADIQSFGTLPEWASLDINLESSTFRDVLIVVEVSNNVSANNYNEEVEVWVRRALPRVHSRRILQVQAKEARIILRQRLAAS
;
A
#
# COMPACT_ATOMS: atom_id res chain seq x y z
N MET A 1 10.92 29.14 39.46
CA MET A 1 9.87 29.46 38.48
C MET A 1 9.92 28.41 37.37
N SER A 2 9.05 27.39 37.39
CA SER A 2 8.99 26.41 36.30
C SER A 2 8.28 27.06 35.13
N GLN A 3 9.01 27.44 34.08
CA GLN A 3 8.41 27.83 32.81
C GLN A 3 7.69 26.59 32.26
N SER A 4 6.36 26.58 32.36
CA SER A 4 5.54 25.57 31.70
C SER A 4 5.65 25.78 30.21
N THR A 5 6.05 24.74 29.46
CA THR A 5 6.04 24.77 28.00
C THR A 5 4.67 25.21 27.49
N PRO A 6 4.58 26.21 26.60
CA PRO A 6 3.33 26.62 25.97
C PRO A 6 2.61 25.42 25.32
N LEU A 7 1.30 25.31 25.50
CA LEU A 7 0.52 24.15 25.04
C LEU A 7 0.52 24.04 23.51
N GLU A 8 0.60 25.19 22.83
CA GLU A 8 0.72 25.29 21.37
C GLU A 8 1.99 24.62 20.87
N LEU A 9 3.10 24.80 21.59
CA LEU A 9 4.37 24.14 21.26
C LEU A 9 4.30 22.64 21.54
N VAL A 10 3.66 22.23 22.64
CA VAL A 10 3.45 20.80 22.95
C VAL A 10 2.64 20.12 21.83
N TYR A 11 1.59 20.77 21.35
CA TYR A 11 0.78 20.27 20.24
C TYR A 11 1.59 20.12 18.95
N GLN A 12 2.36 21.15 18.56
CA GLN A 12 3.19 21.10 17.35
C GLN A 12 4.26 20.00 17.41
N ILE A 13 4.89 19.82 18.57
CA ILE A 13 5.89 18.76 18.77
C ILE A 13 5.23 17.39 18.59
N ILE A 14 4.08 17.15 19.23
CA ILE A 14 3.39 15.87 19.14
C ILE A 14 2.91 15.60 17.71
N ASP A 15 2.42 16.62 16.99
CA ASP A 15 2.04 16.49 15.58
C ASP A 15 3.22 16.08 14.71
N ILE A 16 4.43 16.60 14.96
CA ILE A 16 5.65 16.19 14.24
C ILE A 16 6.01 14.74 14.56
N VAL A 17 6.04 14.38 15.84
CA VAL A 17 6.32 12.99 16.27
C VAL A 17 5.28 12.00 15.71
N ALA A 18 4.02 12.41 15.65
CA ALA A 18 2.93 11.63 15.08
C ALA A 18 3.07 11.46 13.56
N LYS A 19 3.53 12.48 12.83
CA LYS A 19 3.84 12.39 11.39
C LYS A 19 4.95 11.39 11.09
N GLU A 20 5.92 11.25 11.99
CA GLU A 20 6.97 10.22 11.91
C GLU A 20 6.45 8.81 12.24
N ARG A 21 5.20 8.68 12.75
CA ARG A 21 4.53 7.42 13.11
C ARG A 21 5.31 6.57 14.11
N SER A 22 6.12 7.20 14.96
CA SER A 22 6.88 6.51 16.00
C SER A 22 6.04 6.32 17.26
N LEU A 23 5.33 5.19 17.34
CA LEU A 23 4.57 4.81 18.53
C LEU A 23 5.43 4.79 19.82
N PRO A 24 6.69 4.29 19.80
CA PRO A 24 7.56 4.37 20.96
C PRO A 24 7.80 5.83 21.41
N ALA A 25 8.04 6.75 20.47
CA ALA A 25 8.24 8.16 20.81
C ALA A 25 6.96 8.79 21.36
N LEU A 26 5.80 8.49 20.78
CA LEU A 26 4.49 8.94 21.29
C LEU A 26 4.20 8.42 22.69
N ASN A 27 4.54 7.15 22.97
CA ASN A 27 4.41 6.57 24.31
C ASN A 27 5.30 7.30 25.31
N THR A 28 6.56 7.57 24.97
CA THR A 28 7.47 8.36 25.82
C THR A 28 6.93 9.77 26.06
N CYS A 29 6.44 10.44 25.01
CA CYS A 29 5.80 11.75 25.11
C CYS A 29 4.61 11.74 26.08
N SER A 30 3.81 10.67 26.08
CA SER A 30 2.63 10.55 26.95
C SER A 30 2.96 10.51 28.44
N LEU A 31 4.20 10.18 28.81
CA LEU A 31 4.67 10.06 30.19
C LEU A 31 5.25 11.37 30.75
N VAL A 32 5.51 12.37 29.90
CA VAL A 32 6.18 13.62 30.29
C VAL A 32 5.34 14.43 31.29
N SER A 33 4.05 14.62 30.99
CA SER A 33 3.11 15.35 31.85
C SER A 33 1.66 15.05 31.46
N ARG A 34 0.69 15.51 32.27
CA ARG A 34 -0.74 15.37 31.96
C ARG A 34 -1.14 16.05 30.64
N ALA A 35 -0.55 17.22 30.34
CA ALA A 35 -0.82 17.94 29.10
C ALA A 35 -0.34 17.14 27.88
N TRP A 36 0.90 16.64 27.92
CA TRP A 36 1.45 15.81 26.85
C TRP A 36 0.68 14.50 26.69
N CYS A 37 0.27 13.87 27.79
CA CYS A 37 -0.60 12.70 27.77
C CYS A 37 -1.91 12.98 27.03
N HIS A 38 -2.55 14.12 27.30
CA HIS A 38 -3.81 14.48 26.65
C HIS A 38 -3.66 14.60 25.11
N TYR A 39 -2.61 15.27 24.63
CA TYR A 39 -2.39 15.47 23.20
C TYR A 39 -1.83 14.25 22.46
N THR A 40 -1.11 13.36 23.16
CA THR A 40 -0.59 12.12 22.56
C THR A 40 -1.65 11.02 22.43
N ARG A 41 -2.64 10.98 23.34
CA ARG A 41 -3.67 9.91 23.40
C ARG A 41 -4.37 9.64 22.08
N PRO A 42 -4.86 10.64 21.31
CA PRO A 42 -5.50 10.38 20.03
C PRO A 42 -4.60 9.57 19.09
N TYR A 43 -3.31 9.88 19.02
CA TYR A 43 -2.35 9.20 18.16
C TYR A 43 -1.97 7.80 18.68
N VAL A 44 -1.83 7.65 20.00
CA VAL A 44 -1.48 6.36 20.62
C VAL A 44 -2.61 5.33 20.47
N PHE A 45 -3.87 5.76 20.64
CA PHE A 45 -5.04 4.87 20.58
C PHE A 45 -5.71 4.83 19.20
N GLN A 46 -5.24 5.61 18.23
CA GLN A 46 -5.79 5.63 16.88
C GLN A 46 -5.84 4.24 16.24
N HIS A 47 -4.77 3.49 16.43
CA HIS A 47 -4.54 2.18 15.86
C HIS A 47 -4.39 1.15 16.98
N ILE A 48 -5.26 0.14 16.98
CA ILE A 48 -5.12 -1.00 17.87
C ILE A 48 -4.86 -2.27 17.07
N THR A 49 -4.10 -3.19 17.67
CA THR A 49 -3.89 -4.53 17.12
C THR A 49 -4.54 -5.54 18.05
N ILE A 50 -5.40 -6.37 17.48
CA ILE A 50 -6.03 -7.51 18.13
C ILE A 50 -5.37 -8.74 17.51
N SER A 51 -4.39 -9.29 18.23
CA SER A 51 -3.67 -10.50 17.83
C SER A 51 -4.29 -11.75 18.46
N ASN A 52 -4.32 -12.85 17.72
CA ASN A 52 -4.61 -14.19 18.25
C ASN A 52 -3.50 -14.61 19.27
N PRO A 53 -3.84 -15.19 20.45
CA PRO A 53 -5.15 -15.69 20.91
C PRO A 53 -5.97 -14.80 21.83
N ASN A 54 -7.27 -15.15 21.94
CA ASN A 54 -8.36 -14.81 22.87
C ASN A 54 -8.07 -13.84 24.04
N SER A 55 -6.89 -13.89 24.64
CA SER A 55 -6.41 -12.96 25.66
C SER A 55 -6.38 -11.52 25.17
N SER A 56 -5.98 -11.25 23.91
CA SER A 56 -5.89 -9.88 23.38
C SER A 56 -7.27 -9.24 23.18
N CYS A 57 -8.23 -9.98 22.61
CA CYS A 57 -9.60 -9.49 22.49
C CYS A 57 -10.21 -9.21 23.86
N LYS A 58 -10.19 -10.18 24.79
CA LYS A 58 -10.73 -10.00 26.14
C LYS A 58 -10.05 -8.84 26.87
N HIS A 59 -8.75 -8.64 26.64
CA HIS A 59 -7.99 -7.51 27.17
C HIS A 59 -8.52 -6.18 26.64
N TRP A 60 -8.69 -6.05 25.32
CA TRP A 60 -9.26 -4.85 24.71
C TRP A 60 -10.69 -4.60 25.15
N THR A 61 -11.57 -5.61 25.11
CA THR A 61 -12.95 -5.47 25.59
C THR A 61 -13.01 -5.00 27.04
N ARG A 62 -12.19 -5.58 27.94
CA ARG A 62 -12.11 -5.15 29.34
C ARG A 62 -11.60 -3.71 29.47
N ARG A 63 -10.56 -3.34 28.72
CA ARG A 63 -10.01 -1.97 28.73
C ARG A 63 -11.00 -0.93 28.22
N LEU A 64 -11.75 -1.24 27.16
CA LEU A 64 -12.74 -0.32 26.60
C LEU A 64 -13.96 -0.18 27.51
N LYS A 65 -14.33 -1.24 28.22
CA LYS A 65 -15.34 -1.17 29.29
C LYS A 65 -14.89 -0.29 30.47
N SER A 66 -13.63 -0.38 30.88
CA SER A 66 -13.11 0.44 31.99
C SER A 66 -12.78 1.88 31.58
N ALA A 67 -12.51 2.13 30.30
CA ALA A 67 -12.15 3.43 29.77
C ALA A 67 -12.92 3.74 28.46
N PRO A 68 -14.25 3.98 28.54
CA PRO A 68 -15.09 4.17 27.36
C PRO A 68 -14.74 5.42 26.55
N HIS A 69 -14.10 6.42 27.17
CA HIS A 69 -13.62 7.63 26.50
C HIS A 69 -12.51 7.36 25.45
N LEU A 70 -11.91 6.16 25.44
CA LEU A 70 -10.93 5.77 24.42
C LEU A 70 -11.59 5.26 23.13
N ILE A 71 -12.83 4.79 23.21
CA ILE A 71 -13.56 4.21 22.07
C ILE A 71 -13.60 5.15 20.86
N PRO A 72 -13.93 6.46 21.00
CA PRO A 72 -13.98 7.37 19.86
C PRO A 72 -12.62 7.67 19.23
N LEU A 73 -11.52 7.39 19.94
CA LEU A 73 -10.17 7.61 19.43
C LEU A 73 -9.72 6.46 18.50
N ILE A 74 -10.31 5.27 18.65
CA ILE A 74 -9.94 4.08 17.88
C ILE A 74 -10.62 4.14 16.52
N THR A 75 -9.84 4.47 15.49
CA THR A 75 -10.33 4.61 14.11
C THR A 75 -9.81 3.51 13.19
N SER A 76 -8.81 2.75 13.64
CA SER A 76 -8.15 1.72 12.86
C SER A 76 -7.85 0.48 13.70
N VAL A 77 -8.20 -0.69 13.17
CA VAL A 77 -8.01 -1.98 13.82
C VAL A 77 -7.23 -2.90 12.90
N ALA A 78 -6.20 -3.54 13.43
CA ALA A 78 -5.51 -4.66 12.79
C ALA A 78 -5.89 -5.97 13.49
N LEU A 79 -6.49 -6.89 12.76
CA LEU A 79 -6.67 -8.29 13.16
C LEU A 79 -5.47 -9.07 12.63
N VAL A 80 -4.73 -9.71 13.52
CA VAL A 80 -3.56 -10.52 13.15
C VAL A 80 -3.79 -11.93 13.64
N ASP A 81 -3.94 -12.86 12.70
CA ASP A 81 -3.89 -14.29 12.97
C ASP A 81 -2.45 -14.78 12.76
N LYS A 82 -2.05 -15.89 13.37
CA LYS A 82 -0.73 -16.50 13.13
C LYS A 82 -0.93 -17.98 12.82
N GLY A 83 -1.76 -18.22 11.81
CA GLY A 83 -2.62 -19.39 11.67
C GLY A 83 -2.01 -20.80 11.53
N LYS A 84 -0.70 -21.01 11.42
CA LYS A 84 -0.18 -22.38 11.17
C LYS A 84 0.15 -23.23 12.41
N HIS A 85 0.10 -22.66 13.62
CA HIS A 85 0.52 -23.38 14.85
C HIS A 85 -0.37 -23.18 16.09
N SER A 86 -1.52 -22.52 15.96
CA SER A 86 -2.45 -22.38 17.09
C SER A 86 -3.61 -23.35 16.95
N GLU A 87 -3.60 -24.44 17.71
CA GLU A 87 -4.66 -25.48 17.79
C GLU A 87 -6.01 -24.96 18.34
N HIS A 88 -6.22 -23.64 18.41
CA HIS A 88 -7.39 -23.04 19.05
C HIS A 88 -8.02 -21.96 18.18
N PRO A 89 -9.35 -21.99 17.98
CA PRO A 89 -10.05 -20.89 17.35
C PRO A 89 -9.83 -19.59 18.12
N SER A 90 -9.48 -18.55 17.36
CA SER A 90 -8.89 -17.29 17.79
C SER A 90 -9.75 -16.47 18.77
N TRP A 91 -11.08 -16.57 18.67
CA TRP A 91 -12.11 -15.96 19.53
C TRP A 91 -13.52 -16.49 19.19
N SER A 92 -14.44 -16.51 20.16
CA SER A 92 -15.83 -16.92 19.89
C SER A 92 -16.58 -15.87 19.05
N VAL A 93 -17.64 -16.29 18.33
CA VAL A 93 -18.51 -15.38 17.56
C VAL A 93 -19.04 -14.25 18.45
N ASP A 94 -19.39 -14.56 19.69
CA ASP A 94 -19.92 -13.58 20.63
C ASP A 94 -18.88 -12.55 21.06
N ALA A 95 -17.62 -12.97 21.29
CA ALA A 95 -16.53 -12.05 21.63
C ALA A 95 -16.19 -11.12 20.44
N ALA A 96 -16.23 -11.65 19.22
CA ALA A 96 -16.06 -10.88 18.00
C ALA A 96 -17.20 -9.85 17.85
N ARG A 97 -18.46 -10.28 18.03
CA ARG A 97 -19.63 -9.40 17.96
C ARG A 97 -19.60 -8.30 19.03
N GLU A 98 -19.32 -8.65 20.28
CA GLU A 98 -19.23 -7.70 21.39
C GLU A 98 -18.14 -6.64 21.14
N SER A 99 -16.99 -7.08 20.62
CA SER A 99 -15.89 -6.18 20.29
C SER A 99 -16.25 -5.24 19.15
N ALA A 100 -16.88 -5.74 18.08
CA ALA A 100 -17.30 -4.91 16.97
C ALA A 100 -18.40 -3.90 17.37
N GLN A 101 -19.33 -4.28 18.25
CA GLN A 101 -20.33 -3.38 18.81
C GLN A 101 -19.72 -2.27 19.66
N THR A 102 -18.57 -2.52 20.28
CA THR A 102 -17.84 -1.51 21.05
C THR A 102 -17.06 -0.57 20.12
N LEU A 103 -16.54 -1.07 19.01
CA LEU A 103 -15.66 -0.38 18.08
C LEU A 103 -16.41 0.38 16.96
N THR A 104 -17.38 1.21 17.35
CA THR A 104 -18.32 1.88 16.43
C THR A 104 -17.70 2.94 15.50
N HIS A 105 -16.53 3.48 15.87
CA HIS A 105 -15.84 4.55 15.15
C HIS A 105 -14.74 4.06 14.19
N VAL A 106 -14.59 2.74 14.04
CA VAL A 106 -13.58 2.16 13.15
C VAL A 106 -13.90 2.45 11.70
N ARG A 107 -12.94 3.07 11.02
CA ARG A 107 -12.98 3.43 9.60
C ARG A 107 -12.01 2.62 8.75
N SER A 108 -10.99 2.03 9.37
CA SER A 108 -9.96 1.23 8.69
C SER A 108 -9.77 -0.12 9.38
N LEU A 109 -9.83 -1.20 8.60
CA LEU A 109 -9.60 -2.57 9.06
C LEU A 109 -8.45 -3.19 8.27
N SER A 110 -7.47 -3.77 8.96
CA SER A 110 -6.43 -4.60 8.35
C SER A 110 -6.55 -6.02 8.88
N ILE A 111 -6.57 -7.01 8.00
CA ILE A 111 -6.55 -8.44 8.34
C ILE A 111 -5.22 -8.99 7.83
N ARG A 112 -4.45 -9.65 8.72
CA ARG A 112 -3.09 -10.11 8.42
C ARG A 112 -2.84 -11.55 8.84
N ASP A 113 -2.02 -12.23 8.05
CA ASP A 113 -1.44 -13.56 8.35
C ASP A 113 -2.52 -14.60 8.70
N PHE A 114 -3.58 -14.55 7.93
CA PHE A 114 -4.81 -15.30 8.07
C PHE A 114 -4.74 -16.61 7.28
N ASP A 115 -5.19 -17.69 7.90
CA ASP A 115 -5.22 -19.02 7.31
C ASP A 115 -6.56 -19.71 7.67
N ASP A 116 -7.36 -20.08 6.66
CA ASP A 116 -8.63 -20.80 6.82
C ASP A 116 -8.52 -22.28 6.40
N ALA A 117 -7.53 -22.99 6.93
CA ALA A 117 -7.40 -24.44 6.74
C ALA A 117 -8.56 -25.28 7.34
N SER A 118 -9.56 -24.67 8.00
CA SER A 118 -10.60 -25.38 8.78
C SER A 118 -12.03 -25.13 8.33
N GLY A 119 -12.31 -24.14 7.47
CA GLY A 119 -13.65 -23.82 6.95
C GLY A 119 -14.63 -23.19 7.97
N ASP A 120 -14.38 -23.33 9.28
CA ASP A 120 -15.18 -22.72 10.36
C ASP A 120 -14.90 -21.21 10.54
N PHE A 121 -13.88 -20.69 9.86
CA PHE A 121 -13.31 -19.36 10.05
C PHE A 121 -14.24 -18.22 9.59
N VAL A 122 -15.01 -18.44 8.52
CA VAL A 122 -15.87 -17.41 7.91
C VAL A 122 -16.85 -16.85 8.95
N GLY A 123 -17.33 -17.64 9.92
CA GLY A 123 -18.35 -17.18 10.89
C GLY A 123 -17.88 -16.05 11.84
N HIS A 124 -16.70 -16.18 12.44
CA HIS A 124 -16.25 -15.29 13.52
C HIS A 124 -15.82 -13.90 13.03
N HIS A 125 -15.01 -13.87 11.98
CA HIS A 125 -14.51 -12.62 11.41
C HIS A 125 -15.61 -11.88 10.66
N CYS A 126 -16.51 -12.59 9.99
CA CYS A 126 -17.67 -11.96 9.38
C CYS A 126 -18.61 -11.36 10.43
N ALA A 127 -18.78 -12.00 11.59
CA ALA A 127 -19.54 -11.41 12.69
C ALA A 127 -18.89 -10.12 13.22
N PHE A 128 -17.56 -10.02 13.21
CA PHE A 128 -16.86 -8.78 13.54
C PHE A 128 -17.10 -7.70 12.47
N ILE A 129 -16.80 -8.02 11.21
CA ILE A 129 -16.80 -7.07 10.08
C ILE A 129 -18.21 -6.52 9.81
N SER A 130 -19.24 -7.37 9.83
CA SER A 130 -20.64 -6.97 9.60
C SER A 130 -21.15 -5.87 10.54
N ASN A 131 -20.54 -5.73 11.73
CA ASN A 131 -20.92 -4.73 12.71
C ASN A 131 -20.17 -3.40 12.56
N LEU A 132 -19.14 -3.32 11.71
CA LEU A 132 -18.36 -2.11 11.47
C LEU A 132 -19.00 -1.21 10.41
N ARG A 133 -20.11 -0.56 10.75
CA ARG A 133 -20.91 0.24 9.80
C ARG A 133 -20.21 1.47 9.22
N SER A 134 -19.17 1.95 9.88
CA SER A 134 -18.41 3.14 9.47
C SER A 134 -17.16 2.80 8.65
N LEU A 135 -16.99 1.53 8.24
CA LEU A 135 -15.77 1.06 7.58
C LEU A 135 -15.63 1.66 6.19
N GLN A 136 -14.49 2.31 5.93
CA GLN A 136 -14.18 2.99 4.67
C GLN A 136 -12.96 2.39 3.96
N SER A 137 -12.06 1.75 4.71
CA SER A 137 -10.83 1.17 4.21
C SER A 137 -10.65 -0.26 4.71
N LEU A 138 -10.34 -1.17 3.79
CA LEU A 138 -10.03 -2.56 4.07
C LEU A 138 -8.67 -2.95 3.47
N SER A 139 -7.83 -3.57 4.28
CA SER A 139 -6.54 -4.13 3.85
C SER A 139 -6.46 -5.60 4.23
N LEU A 140 -6.25 -6.44 3.23
CA LEU A 140 -6.06 -7.88 3.36
C LEU A 140 -4.60 -8.21 3.03
N HIS A 141 -3.89 -8.83 3.96
CA HIS A 141 -2.47 -9.14 3.81
C HIS A 141 -2.17 -10.58 4.24
N ARG A 142 -1.72 -11.44 3.33
CA ARG A 142 -1.49 -12.87 3.62
C ARG A 142 -2.76 -13.51 4.15
N VAL A 143 -3.81 -13.52 3.33
CA VAL A 143 -5.11 -14.10 3.65
C VAL A 143 -5.31 -15.33 2.80
N GLU A 144 -5.16 -16.51 3.41
CA GLU A 144 -5.31 -17.79 2.74
C GLU A 144 -6.80 -18.11 2.57
N LEU A 145 -7.24 -18.26 1.32
CA LEU A 145 -8.59 -18.67 0.93
C LEU A 145 -8.43 -19.77 -0.12
N GLU A 146 -8.90 -20.96 0.19
CA GLU A 146 -8.75 -22.15 -0.66
C GLU A 146 -9.70 -22.09 -1.86
N THR A 147 -10.95 -21.64 -1.65
CA THR A 147 -12.01 -21.68 -2.69
C THR A 147 -12.73 -20.35 -2.86
N ALA A 148 -13.35 -20.17 -4.03
CA ALA A 148 -14.11 -18.97 -4.34
C ALA A 148 -15.37 -18.89 -3.46
N GLU A 149 -15.90 -20.04 -3.06
CA GLU A 149 -16.99 -20.18 -2.09
C GLU A 149 -16.63 -19.67 -0.68
N GLN A 150 -15.35 -19.55 -0.33
CA GLN A 150 -14.92 -18.89 0.93
C GLN A 150 -14.81 -17.37 0.74
N LEU A 151 -14.32 -16.94 -0.43
CA LEU A 151 -14.17 -15.53 -0.77
C LEU A 151 -15.54 -14.81 -0.87
N PHE A 152 -16.53 -15.39 -1.54
CA PHE A 152 -17.79 -14.67 -1.81
C PHE A 152 -18.64 -14.36 -0.57
N PRO A 153 -18.88 -15.30 0.36
CA PRO A 153 -19.55 -14.99 1.62
C PRO A 153 -18.80 -13.93 2.40
N PHE A 154 -17.47 -14.05 2.48
CA PHE A 154 -16.62 -13.06 3.14
C PHE A 154 -16.80 -11.66 2.53
N LEU A 155 -16.78 -11.56 1.21
CA LEU A 155 -16.95 -10.30 0.50
C LEU A 155 -18.34 -9.72 0.61
N SER A 156 -19.37 -10.57 0.57
CA SER A 156 -20.76 -10.12 0.67
C SER A 156 -21.01 -9.40 2.00
N ILE A 157 -20.33 -9.78 3.07
CA ILE A 157 -20.58 -9.26 4.43
C ILE A 157 -19.90 -7.91 4.67
N ILE A 158 -18.96 -7.54 3.81
CA ILE A 158 -18.24 -6.29 3.92
C ILE A 158 -19.17 -5.10 3.56
N PRO A 159 -19.19 -4.04 4.38
CA PRO A 159 -20.03 -2.86 4.14
C PRO A 159 -19.76 -2.19 2.79
N SER A 160 -20.82 -1.71 2.11
CA SER A 160 -20.69 -0.97 0.84
C SER A 160 -20.12 0.45 1.00
N THR A 161 -19.86 0.89 2.23
CA THR A 161 -19.20 2.17 2.53
C THR A 161 -17.69 2.17 2.21
N ILE A 162 -17.13 1.03 1.79
CA ILE A 162 -15.73 0.94 1.40
C ILE A 162 -15.43 1.82 0.19
N SER A 163 -14.36 2.59 0.33
CA SER A 163 -13.78 3.42 -0.73
C SER A 163 -12.30 3.14 -0.95
N SER A 164 -11.64 2.40 -0.06
CA SER A 164 -10.23 2.03 -0.16
C SER A 164 -10.07 0.53 0.05
N LEU A 165 -9.47 -0.15 -0.91
CA LEU A 165 -9.19 -1.60 -0.87
C LEU A 165 -7.71 -1.85 -1.12
N SER A 166 -7.08 -2.64 -0.26
CA SER A 166 -5.70 -3.09 -0.41
C SER A 166 -5.64 -4.61 -0.33
N LEU A 167 -5.15 -5.24 -1.39
CA LEU A 167 -4.98 -6.68 -1.50
C LEU A 167 -3.49 -7.00 -1.60
N ARG A 168 -3.01 -7.89 -0.73
CA ARG A 168 -1.62 -8.32 -0.72
C ARG A 168 -1.49 -9.79 -0.33
N ASN A 169 -1.03 -10.64 -1.26
CA ASN A 169 -0.90 -12.09 -1.05
C ASN A 169 -2.21 -12.70 -0.52
N ILE A 170 -3.23 -12.79 -1.35
CA ILE A 170 -4.53 -13.40 -1.06
C ILE A 170 -4.67 -14.60 -2.00
N GLY A 171 -5.11 -15.75 -1.51
CA GLY A 171 -5.33 -16.92 -2.37
C GLY A 171 -5.03 -18.22 -1.64
N SER A 172 -4.88 -19.32 -2.37
CA SER A 172 -4.64 -20.62 -1.77
C SER A 172 -3.14 -20.84 -1.51
N HIS A 173 -2.81 -21.59 -0.46
CA HIS A 173 -1.45 -22.03 -0.14
C HIS A 173 -0.41 -20.91 -0.12
N ILE A 174 -0.57 -19.98 0.84
CA ILE A 174 0.39 -18.89 1.01
C ILE A 174 1.65 -19.44 1.70
N PRO A 175 2.81 -19.41 1.03
CA PRO A 175 4.05 -19.91 1.60
C PRO A 175 4.50 -19.03 2.77
N TYR A 176 5.22 -19.64 3.71
CA TYR A 176 5.74 -18.93 4.87
C TYR A 176 6.83 -17.91 4.48
N ASP A 177 7.58 -18.26 3.42
CA ASP A 177 8.61 -17.45 2.79
C ASP A 177 7.99 -16.51 1.75
N GLU A 178 8.34 -15.22 1.78
CA GLU A 178 7.87 -14.16 0.85
C GLU A 178 8.23 -14.42 -0.64
N TYR A 179 8.76 -15.60 -0.97
CA TYR A 179 9.44 -15.97 -2.21
C TYR A 179 8.68 -16.98 -3.08
N TRP A 180 7.44 -17.37 -2.75
CA TRP A 180 6.69 -18.24 -3.66
C TRP A 180 5.31 -17.70 -4.04
N GLU A 181 4.91 -18.09 -5.25
CA GLU A 181 3.65 -17.69 -5.87
C GLU A 181 2.47 -18.17 -5.02
N VAL A 182 1.58 -17.24 -4.68
CA VAL A 182 0.28 -17.58 -4.09
C VAL A 182 -0.54 -18.31 -5.15
N GLN A 183 -1.02 -19.51 -4.84
CA GLN A 183 -1.79 -20.27 -5.82
C GLN A 183 -3.14 -19.59 -6.08
N PRO A 184 -3.63 -19.63 -7.33
CA PRO A 184 -4.99 -19.18 -7.65
C PRO A 184 -6.01 -19.87 -6.76
N ILE A 185 -7.14 -19.20 -6.56
CA ILE A 185 -8.28 -19.84 -5.91
C ILE A 185 -8.77 -20.95 -6.84
N SER A 186 -8.74 -22.21 -6.40
CA SER A 186 -8.82 -23.40 -7.26
C SER A 186 -10.10 -23.49 -8.12
N ASP A 187 -11.17 -22.82 -7.70
CA ASP A 187 -12.49 -22.84 -8.33
C ASP A 187 -12.94 -21.48 -8.89
N ALA A 188 -12.03 -20.50 -9.03
CA ALA A 188 -12.35 -19.16 -9.51
C ALA A 188 -12.54 -19.10 -11.05
N GLY A 189 -13.43 -19.95 -11.57
CA GLY A 189 -13.97 -19.84 -12.93
C GLY A 189 -14.81 -18.56 -13.12
N ALA A 190 -15.86 -18.61 -13.93
CA ALA A 190 -16.78 -17.48 -14.09
C ALA A 190 -17.46 -17.15 -12.75
N ILE A 191 -16.88 -16.19 -12.03
CA ILE A 191 -17.27 -15.76 -10.70
C ILE A 191 -18.76 -15.44 -10.66
N PRO A 192 -19.57 -16.12 -9.81
CA PRO A 192 -20.96 -15.76 -9.65
C PRO A 192 -21.09 -14.33 -9.12
N LEU A 193 -22.07 -13.61 -9.68
CA LEU A 193 -22.40 -12.21 -9.40
C LEU A 193 -22.73 -11.99 -7.92
N CYS A 194 -21.74 -11.70 -7.08
CA CYS A 194 -21.97 -11.37 -5.68
C CYS A 194 -21.99 -9.86 -5.47
N LEU A 195 -23.19 -9.31 -5.39
CA LEU A 195 -23.38 -7.96 -4.87
C LEU A 195 -23.08 -7.95 -3.35
N PRO A 196 -22.52 -6.86 -2.82
CA PRO A 196 -22.40 -6.64 -1.38
C PRO A 196 -23.77 -6.80 -0.67
N SER A 197 -23.79 -7.12 0.62
CA SER A 197 -25.03 -7.32 1.42
C SER A 197 -26.03 -6.17 1.32
N SER A 198 -25.55 -4.97 0.97
CA SER A 198 -26.38 -3.79 0.77
C SER A 198 -27.14 -3.76 -0.57
N GLY A 199 -26.83 -4.66 -1.51
CA GLY A 199 -27.34 -4.65 -2.88
C GLY A 199 -26.68 -3.62 -3.81
N TYR A 200 -25.75 -2.80 -3.31
CA TYR A 200 -25.03 -1.78 -4.09
C TYR A 200 -23.56 -2.12 -4.29
N PRO A 201 -22.98 -1.85 -5.47
CA PRO A 201 -21.56 -2.05 -5.74
C PRO A 201 -20.67 -1.15 -4.88
N TRP A 202 -19.45 -1.59 -4.61
CA TRP A 202 -18.45 -0.78 -3.93
C TRP A 202 -17.91 0.31 -4.85
N ARG A 203 -18.02 1.56 -4.40
CA ARG A 203 -17.48 2.73 -5.10
C ARG A 203 -16.06 3.01 -4.66
N LEU A 204 -15.13 2.23 -5.21
CA LEU A 204 -13.72 2.36 -4.89
C LEU A 204 -13.16 3.68 -5.39
N ARG A 205 -12.42 4.36 -4.51
CA ARG A 205 -11.60 5.53 -4.82
C ARG A 205 -10.13 5.17 -4.89
N ASN A 206 -9.70 4.25 -4.03
CA ASN A 206 -8.33 3.82 -3.89
C ASN A 206 -8.23 2.29 -3.97
N LEU A 207 -7.35 1.79 -4.83
CA LEU A 207 -7.06 0.37 -4.97
C LEU A 207 -5.56 0.15 -4.92
N THR A 208 -5.12 -0.76 -4.06
CA THR A 208 -3.72 -1.23 -4.01
C THR A 208 -3.68 -2.73 -4.24
N LEU A 209 -3.00 -3.15 -5.29
CA LEU A 209 -2.71 -4.55 -5.59
C LEU A 209 -1.21 -4.76 -5.39
N SER A 210 -0.82 -5.62 -4.46
CA SER A 210 0.58 -5.88 -4.15
C SER A 210 0.89 -7.35 -4.15
N SER A 211 1.96 -7.74 -4.86
CA SER A 211 2.53 -9.09 -4.90
C SER A 211 1.54 -10.14 -5.42
N THR A 212 1.88 -10.82 -6.52
CA THR A 212 1.12 -11.95 -7.11
C THR A 212 -0.37 -11.72 -7.44
N GLU A 213 -0.95 -10.53 -7.22
CA GLU A 213 -2.39 -10.28 -7.40
C GLU A 213 -2.80 -9.91 -8.84
N VAL A 214 -1.86 -9.89 -9.78
CA VAL A 214 -2.17 -9.70 -11.20
C VAL A 214 -2.53 -11.07 -11.78
N ARG A 215 -3.65 -11.61 -11.29
CA ARG A 215 -4.20 -12.92 -11.64
C ARG A 215 -5.58 -12.76 -12.26
N GLN A 216 -5.95 -13.78 -13.04
CA GLN A 216 -7.22 -13.81 -13.75
C GLN A 216 -8.42 -13.70 -12.80
N ASP A 217 -8.40 -14.39 -11.67
CA ASP A 217 -9.47 -14.40 -10.66
C ASP A 217 -9.69 -13.02 -10.04
N VAL A 218 -8.61 -12.33 -9.66
CA VAL A 218 -8.65 -10.98 -9.07
C VAL A 218 -9.21 -9.96 -10.06
N PHE A 219 -8.76 -9.93 -11.32
CA PHE A 219 -9.30 -8.98 -12.30
C PHE A 219 -10.73 -9.32 -12.71
N SER A 220 -11.06 -10.60 -12.87
CA SER A 220 -12.44 -11.02 -13.15
C SER A 220 -13.38 -10.55 -12.04
N TRP A 221 -12.92 -10.60 -10.78
CA TRP A 221 -13.67 -10.09 -9.65
C TRP A 221 -13.79 -8.57 -9.64
N LEU A 222 -12.69 -7.83 -9.83
CA LEU A 222 -12.69 -6.36 -9.86
C LEU A 222 -13.54 -5.78 -11.00
N LEU A 223 -13.63 -6.50 -12.12
CA LEU A 223 -14.48 -6.16 -13.27
C LEU A 223 -15.93 -6.63 -13.12
N SER A 224 -16.25 -7.34 -12.04
CA SER A 224 -17.62 -7.79 -11.79
C SER A 224 -18.53 -6.62 -11.34
N PRO A 225 -19.86 -6.77 -11.47
CA PRO A 225 -20.84 -5.81 -10.95
C PRO A 225 -20.81 -5.58 -9.43
N ALA A 226 -19.96 -6.28 -8.68
CA ALA A 226 -19.72 -5.99 -7.26
C ALA A 226 -19.01 -4.63 -7.07
N PHE A 227 -18.35 -4.10 -8.11
CA PHE A 227 -17.58 -2.87 -8.07
C PHE A 227 -18.10 -1.82 -9.04
N ASP A 228 -18.05 -0.58 -8.57
CA ASP A 228 -18.22 0.62 -9.37
C ASP A 228 -16.86 1.33 -9.42
N LEU A 229 -16.11 1.05 -10.49
CA LEU A 229 -14.76 1.59 -10.72
C LEU A 229 -14.78 3.01 -11.32
N SER A 230 -15.96 3.58 -11.62
CA SER A 230 -16.09 4.91 -12.23
C SER A 230 -15.56 6.05 -11.37
N CYS A 231 -15.31 5.79 -10.09
CA CYS A 231 -14.81 6.75 -9.12
C CYS A 231 -13.38 6.43 -8.65
N LEU A 232 -12.64 5.56 -9.36
CA LEU A 232 -11.30 5.16 -8.95
C LEU A 232 -10.28 6.26 -9.29
N HIS A 233 -9.77 6.95 -8.27
CA HIS A 233 -8.83 8.06 -8.44
C HIS A 233 -7.38 7.67 -8.17
N SER A 234 -7.15 6.60 -7.40
CA SER A 234 -5.82 6.16 -6.95
C SER A 234 -5.66 4.67 -7.19
N LEU A 235 -4.64 4.30 -7.96
CA LEU A 235 -4.26 2.92 -8.22
C LEU A 235 -2.79 2.72 -7.86
N ALA A 236 -2.50 1.72 -7.05
CA ALA A 236 -1.15 1.26 -6.76
C ALA A 236 -0.99 -0.20 -7.20
N LEU A 237 -0.04 -0.43 -8.11
CA LEU A 237 0.36 -1.75 -8.57
C LEU A 237 1.78 -2.00 -8.06
N VAL A 238 1.92 -2.94 -7.13
CA VAL A 238 3.20 -3.32 -6.55
C VAL A 238 3.55 -4.72 -7.05
N ALA A 239 4.43 -4.80 -8.04
CA ALA A 239 4.98 -6.06 -8.49
C ALA A 239 5.85 -6.67 -7.37
N GLY A 240 5.61 -7.95 -7.09
CA GLY A 240 6.43 -8.75 -6.20
C GLY A 240 7.27 -9.76 -6.97
N PHE A 241 8.02 -10.59 -6.23
CA PHE A 241 8.83 -11.69 -6.73
C PHE A 241 8.03 -12.63 -7.65
N GLN A 242 8.58 -12.94 -8.83
CA GLN A 242 8.18 -14.05 -9.70
C GLN A 242 9.46 -14.80 -10.07
N ASP A 243 9.47 -16.12 -9.85
CA ASP A 243 10.59 -16.96 -10.25
C ASP A 243 10.46 -17.21 -11.76
N ASP A 244 11.51 -16.90 -12.53
CA ASP A 244 11.57 -16.81 -14.02
C ASP A 244 11.09 -18.05 -14.80
N THR A 245 10.63 -19.10 -14.13
CA THR A 245 10.55 -20.44 -14.73
C THR A 245 9.17 -20.89 -15.21
N ARG A 246 8.04 -20.23 -14.90
CA ARG A 246 6.73 -20.88 -15.10
C ARG A 246 5.53 -20.09 -15.61
N LEU A 247 5.55 -18.76 -15.68
CA LEU A 247 4.39 -18.00 -16.15
C LEU A 247 4.64 -17.43 -17.54
N HIS A 248 4.26 -18.16 -18.59
CA HIS A 248 3.84 -17.48 -19.81
C HIS A 248 2.66 -16.58 -19.44
N VAL A 249 2.71 -15.30 -19.84
CA VAL A 249 1.53 -14.43 -19.76
C VAL A 249 0.43 -15.10 -20.56
N ASP A 250 -0.54 -15.71 -19.87
CA ASP A 250 -1.74 -16.17 -20.53
C ASP A 250 -2.41 -14.94 -21.18
N GLN A 251 -2.76 -15.06 -22.46
CA GLN A 251 -3.44 -14.01 -23.21
C GLN A 251 -4.72 -13.55 -22.50
N SER A 252 -5.34 -14.44 -21.72
CA SER A 252 -6.51 -14.16 -20.89
C SER A 252 -6.27 -13.06 -19.84
N ILE A 253 -5.12 -13.09 -19.14
CA ILE A 253 -4.78 -12.12 -18.08
C ILE A 253 -4.49 -10.76 -18.69
N SER A 254 -3.77 -10.72 -19.81
CA SER A 254 -3.52 -9.48 -20.56
C SER A 254 -4.81 -8.81 -21.00
N ALA A 255 -5.76 -9.57 -21.55
CA ALA A 255 -7.04 -9.03 -22.00
C ALA A 255 -7.88 -8.46 -20.85
N LEU A 256 -7.92 -9.14 -19.69
CA LEU A 256 -8.61 -8.64 -18.50
C LEU A 256 -7.94 -7.39 -17.94
N MET A 257 -6.62 -7.33 -17.98
CA MET A 257 -5.88 -6.15 -17.54
C MET A 257 -6.10 -4.97 -18.49
N ASP A 258 -6.21 -5.19 -19.80
CA ASP A 258 -6.53 -4.14 -20.78
C ASP A 258 -7.91 -3.58 -20.49
N GLN A 259 -8.89 -4.47 -20.31
CA GLN A 259 -10.26 -4.10 -19.96
C GLN A 259 -10.32 -3.31 -18.64
N PHE A 260 -9.60 -3.77 -17.61
CA PHE A 260 -9.50 -3.08 -16.32
C PHE A 260 -8.89 -1.69 -16.47
N MET A 261 -7.75 -1.59 -17.14
CA MET A 261 -7.02 -0.33 -17.30
C MET A 261 -7.83 0.68 -18.12
N THR A 262 -8.46 0.27 -19.22
CA THR A 262 -9.34 1.14 -20.02
C THR A 262 -10.56 1.60 -19.21
N THR A 263 -11.08 0.77 -18.30
CA THR A 263 -12.19 1.14 -17.43
C THR A 263 -11.81 2.24 -16.44
N VAL A 264 -10.62 2.18 -15.85
CA VAL A 264 -10.19 3.14 -14.80
C VAL A 264 -9.47 4.37 -15.35
N ALA A 265 -8.85 4.26 -16.53
CA ALA A 265 -7.98 5.28 -17.11
C ALA A 265 -8.57 6.70 -17.15
N PRO A 266 -9.86 6.91 -17.51
CA PRO A 266 -10.42 8.25 -17.60
C PRO A 266 -10.51 8.99 -16.25
N THR A 267 -10.60 8.25 -15.15
CA THR A 267 -10.83 8.83 -13.80
C THR A 267 -9.60 8.80 -12.91
N LEU A 268 -8.57 8.06 -13.32
CA LEU A 268 -7.36 7.86 -12.55
C LEU A 268 -6.54 9.15 -12.45
N ARG A 269 -6.29 9.60 -11.21
CA ARG A 269 -5.50 10.81 -10.92
C ARG A 269 -4.13 10.49 -10.36
N ASN A 270 -4.00 9.39 -9.62
CA ASN A 270 -2.77 8.95 -9.01
C ASN A 270 -2.47 7.51 -9.45
N LEU A 271 -1.30 7.30 -10.03
CA LEU A 271 -0.79 5.97 -10.37
C LEU A 271 0.52 5.73 -9.62
N THR A 272 0.59 4.63 -8.88
CA THR A 272 1.82 4.15 -8.25
C THR A 272 2.23 2.82 -8.84
N LEU A 273 3.43 2.74 -9.39
CA LEU A 273 4.03 1.50 -9.88
C LEU A 273 5.26 1.20 -9.04
N ALA A 274 5.27 0.08 -8.34
CA ALA A 274 6.37 -0.31 -7.48
C ALA A 274 6.92 -1.68 -7.89
N ILE A 275 8.25 -1.80 -7.92
CA ILE A 275 8.97 -3.03 -8.27
C ILE A 275 9.70 -3.52 -7.02
N ARG A 276 9.47 -4.77 -6.62
CA ARG A 276 10.13 -5.45 -5.49
C ARG A 276 10.67 -6.82 -5.95
N GLY A 277 11.94 -7.15 -5.70
CA GLY A 277 12.44 -8.52 -5.95
C GLY A 277 13.96 -8.70 -6.08
N GLU A 278 14.37 -9.88 -6.56
CA GLU A 278 15.62 -10.29 -7.21
C GLU A 278 15.20 -10.84 -8.58
N GLY A 279 15.92 -10.55 -9.68
CA GLY A 279 15.61 -11.16 -10.99
C GLY A 279 15.97 -10.31 -12.21
N THR A 280 16.17 -10.99 -13.34
CA THR A 280 16.43 -10.40 -14.64
C THR A 280 15.13 -9.91 -15.26
N SER A 281 14.88 -8.60 -15.25
CA SER A 281 14.02 -7.82 -16.16
C SER A 281 12.55 -8.19 -16.45
N ASP A 282 12.08 -9.41 -16.17
CA ASP A 282 10.90 -10.00 -16.81
C ASP A 282 9.74 -10.15 -15.80
N ASN A 283 9.49 -9.08 -15.04
CA ASN A 283 8.25 -8.97 -14.28
C ASN A 283 7.10 -8.75 -15.27
N LEU A 284 6.37 -9.82 -15.59
CA LEU A 284 5.30 -9.89 -16.61
C LEU A 284 4.29 -8.73 -16.53
N HIS A 285 4.00 -8.24 -15.33
CA HIS A 285 3.05 -7.16 -15.09
C HIS A 285 3.62 -5.78 -15.43
N ILE A 286 4.90 -5.58 -15.18
CA ILE A 286 5.61 -4.36 -15.55
C ILE A 286 5.87 -4.39 -17.06
N ASP A 287 6.21 -5.55 -17.64
CA ASP A 287 6.30 -5.71 -19.08
C ASP A 287 4.98 -5.40 -19.78
N TYR A 288 3.87 -5.91 -19.25
CA TYR A 288 2.57 -5.55 -19.77
C TYR A 288 2.32 -4.03 -19.71
N ILE A 289 2.60 -3.36 -18.57
CA ILE A 289 2.44 -1.90 -18.47
C ILE A 289 3.43 -1.16 -19.40
N LYS A 290 4.64 -1.70 -19.62
CA LYS A 290 5.61 -1.17 -20.58
C LYS A 290 5.06 -1.23 -22.00
N PHE A 291 4.20 -2.18 -22.34
CA PHE A 291 3.73 -2.40 -23.70
C PHE A 291 2.27 -1.98 -23.98
N THR A 292 1.44 -1.82 -22.95
CA THR A 292 0.03 -1.44 -23.12
C THR A 292 -0.13 -0.06 -23.76
N SER A 293 -1.12 0.06 -24.65
CA SER A 293 -1.55 1.34 -25.25
C SER A 293 -2.32 2.21 -24.27
N VAL A 294 -2.81 1.64 -23.17
CA VAL A 294 -3.72 2.30 -22.23
C VAL A 294 -3.06 3.48 -21.48
N LEU A 295 -1.71 3.54 -21.44
CA LEU A 295 -0.99 4.70 -20.89
C LEU A 295 -1.34 6.01 -21.60
N SER A 296 -1.68 5.95 -22.89
CA SER A 296 -2.12 7.13 -23.65
C SER A 296 -3.53 7.59 -23.29
N GLU A 297 -4.34 6.74 -22.65
CA GLU A 297 -5.71 7.03 -22.22
C GLU A 297 -5.77 7.70 -20.82
N LEU A 298 -4.63 7.77 -20.12
CA LEU A 298 -4.48 8.37 -18.78
C LEU A 298 -4.51 9.90 -18.78
N THR A 299 -5.56 10.48 -19.36
CA THR A 299 -5.73 11.93 -19.56
C THR A 299 -5.89 12.72 -18.24
N SER A 300 -6.50 12.10 -17.23
CA SER A 300 -6.74 12.71 -15.90
C SER A 300 -5.57 12.54 -14.90
N LEU A 301 -4.46 11.93 -15.33
CA LEU A 301 -3.35 11.60 -14.44
C LEU A 301 -2.64 12.86 -13.94
N GLY A 302 -2.78 13.16 -12.66
CA GLY A 302 -2.15 14.28 -11.99
C GLY A 302 -0.85 13.92 -11.25
N LYS A 303 -0.69 12.65 -10.84
CA LYS A 303 0.48 12.18 -10.11
C LYS A 303 0.92 10.79 -10.55
N LEU A 304 2.20 10.64 -10.84
CA LEU A 304 2.84 9.35 -11.13
C LEU A 304 3.93 9.09 -10.09
N ILE A 305 3.88 7.93 -9.45
CA ILE A 305 4.89 7.48 -8.49
C ILE A 305 5.52 6.20 -9.01
N LEU A 306 6.83 6.19 -9.19
CA LEU A 306 7.59 5.01 -9.58
C LEU A 306 8.52 4.64 -8.43
N VAL A 307 8.45 3.40 -7.98
CA VAL A 307 9.23 2.92 -6.83
C VAL A 307 10.08 1.72 -7.24
N SER A 308 11.38 1.77 -6.97
CA SER A 308 12.28 0.63 -7.05
C SER A 308 12.81 0.32 -5.66
N GLU A 309 12.46 -0.86 -5.12
CA GLU A 309 12.96 -1.36 -3.84
C GLU A 309 14.15 -2.29 -4.08
N HIS A 310 15.31 -2.01 -3.47
CA HIS A 310 16.48 -2.88 -3.55
C HIS A 310 16.40 -3.95 -2.45
N ARG A 311 16.18 -5.22 -2.81
CA ARG A 311 16.17 -6.33 -1.85
C ARG A 311 16.91 -7.54 -2.35
N ARG A 312 18.22 -7.59 -2.07
CA ARG A 312 19.16 -8.61 -2.57
C ARG A 312 19.19 -8.52 -4.12
N GLY A 313 20.32 -8.47 -4.81
CA GLY A 313 20.41 -8.61 -6.29
C GLY A 313 19.64 -7.70 -7.30
N LEU A 314 18.57 -6.96 -6.98
CA LEU A 314 17.89 -6.09 -7.94
C LEU A 314 18.66 -4.80 -8.17
N ASN A 315 19.04 -4.51 -9.40
CA ASN A 315 19.73 -3.26 -9.65
C ASN A 315 18.78 -2.05 -9.54
N PRO A 316 19.18 -0.98 -8.84
CA PRO A 316 18.34 0.20 -8.61
C PRO A 316 17.98 1.00 -9.88
N TRP A 317 18.51 0.63 -11.04
CA TRP A 317 18.22 1.28 -12.32
C TRP A 317 16.88 0.88 -12.94
N HIS A 318 16.18 -0.14 -12.43
CA HIS A 318 14.89 -0.55 -13.00
C HIS A 318 13.80 0.52 -12.91
N ALA A 319 13.71 1.29 -11.81
CA ALA A 319 12.77 2.43 -11.78
C ALA A 319 13.10 3.49 -12.84
N LEU A 320 14.39 3.75 -13.08
CA LEU A 320 14.83 4.72 -14.10
C LEU A 320 14.53 4.22 -15.51
N SER A 321 14.83 2.97 -15.80
CA SER A 321 14.53 2.33 -17.08
C SER A 321 13.03 2.30 -17.34
N LEU A 322 12.23 1.89 -16.34
CA LEU A 322 10.76 1.93 -16.44
C LEU A 322 10.26 3.36 -16.68
N CYS A 323 10.78 4.35 -15.94
CA CYS A 323 10.42 5.74 -16.14
C CYS A 323 10.68 6.19 -17.59
N ASN A 324 11.86 5.89 -18.13
CA ASN A 324 12.23 6.24 -19.49
C ASN A 324 11.36 5.57 -20.57
N GLN A 325 10.78 4.41 -20.28
CA GLN A 325 9.89 3.71 -21.19
C GLN A 325 8.44 4.20 -21.10
N LEU A 326 7.99 4.61 -19.91
CA LEU A 326 6.62 5.07 -19.67
C LEU A 326 6.40 6.53 -20.10
N LEU A 327 7.34 7.44 -19.78
CA LEU A 327 7.17 8.87 -20.02
C LEU A 327 6.82 9.22 -21.48
N PRO A 328 7.48 8.64 -22.51
CA PRO A 328 7.16 8.94 -23.90
C PRO A 328 5.75 8.52 -24.33
N ARG A 329 5.12 7.60 -23.58
CA ARG A 329 3.78 7.06 -23.90
C ARG A 329 2.65 7.83 -23.25
N LEU A 330 2.95 8.71 -22.29
CA LEU A 330 1.97 9.59 -21.67
C LEU A 330 1.65 10.75 -22.62
N HIS A 331 0.49 10.70 -23.25
CA HIS A 331 0.03 11.73 -24.18
C HIS A 331 -0.78 12.78 -23.41
N GLN A 332 -0.29 14.02 -23.34
CA GLN A 332 -0.97 15.16 -22.70
C GLN A 332 -1.45 14.90 -21.26
N PRO A 333 -0.65 14.32 -20.36
CA PRO A 333 -1.14 14.08 -19.02
C PRO A 333 -1.35 15.44 -18.32
N THR A 334 -2.40 15.55 -17.51
CA THR A 334 -2.57 16.65 -16.55
C THR A 334 -1.59 16.54 -15.37
N LEU A 335 -0.43 15.93 -15.62
CA LEU A 335 0.58 15.56 -14.65
C LEU A 335 1.08 16.83 -14.00
N LYS A 336 1.05 16.84 -12.67
CA LYS A 336 1.59 17.92 -11.84
C LYS A 336 2.80 17.46 -11.05
N GLU A 337 2.89 16.16 -10.78
CA GLU A 337 3.93 15.59 -9.93
C GLU A 337 4.38 14.23 -10.46
N LEU A 338 5.69 14.09 -10.67
CA LEU A 338 6.37 12.82 -10.92
C LEU A 338 7.27 12.54 -9.72
N VAL A 339 7.06 11.40 -9.07
CA VAL A 339 7.87 10.97 -7.91
C VAL A 339 8.65 9.71 -8.30
N LEU A 340 9.96 9.79 -8.22
CA LEU A 340 10.88 8.67 -8.40
C LEU A 340 11.43 8.29 -7.03
N VAL A 341 11.02 7.14 -6.53
CA VAL A 341 11.54 6.56 -5.29
C VAL A 341 12.56 5.50 -5.66
N ILE A 342 13.81 5.75 -5.29
CA ILE A 342 14.95 4.88 -5.56
C ILE A 342 15.51 4.44 -4.23
N ASP A 343 15.34 3.17 -3.91
CA ASP A 343 15.98 2.55 -2.76
C ASP A 343 17.36 2.05 -3.17
N LEU A 344 18.40 2.57 -2.51
CA LEU A 344 19.77 2.21 -2.78
C LEU A 344 20.36 1.52 -1.54
N ASP A 345 20.77 0.25 -1.68
CA ASP A 345 21.61 -0.42 -0.68
C ASP A 345 23.09 -0.13 -0.97
N LEU A 346 23.51 1.12 -0.77
CA LEU A 346 24.89 1.51 -1.05
C LEU A 346 25.78 1.11 0.11
N ARG A 347 26.74 0.25 -0.18
CA ARG A 347 27.74 -0.20 0.80
C ARG A 347 28.94 0.73 0.84
N SER A 348 29.11 1.59 -0.18
CA SER A 348 30.21 2.54 -0.30
C SER A 348 29.84 3.79 -1.12
N THR A 349 30.65 4.84 -1.02
CA THR A 349 30.55 6.05 -1.86
C THR A 349 30.91 5.77 -3.34
N ALA A 350 31.67 4.72 -3.62
CA ALA A 350 31.94 4.27 -4.99
C ALA A 350 30.68 3.75 -5.69
N ASP A 351 29.76 3.13 -4.94
CA ASP A 351 28.47 2.67 -5.46
C ASP A 351 27.54 3.84 -5.82
N ILE A 352 27.66 4.98 -5.12
CA ILE A 352 26.96 6.23 -5.49
C ILE A 352 27.45 6.73 -6.84
N GLN A 353 28.78 6.77 -7.03
CA GLN A 353 29.37 7.29 -8.27
C GLN A 353 29.03 6.42 -9.47
N SER A 354 29.07 5.08 -9.32
CA SER A 354 28.71 4.16 -10.40
C SER A 354 27.24 4.31 -10.81
N PHE A 355 26.31 4.31 -9.84
CA PHE A 355 24.89 4.57 -10.08
C PHE A 355 24.65 5.95 -10.71
N GLY A 356 25.49 6.91 -10.34
CA GLY A 356 25.43 8.26 -10.82
C GLY A 356 25.84 8.51 -12.25
N THR A 357 26.52 7.55 -12.86
CA THR A 357 26.98 7.60 -14.25
C THR A 357 26.10 6.81 -15.21
N LEU A 358 24.98 6.26 -14.71
CA LEU A 358 24.07 5.46 -15.51
C LEU A 358 23.46 6.28 -16.67
N PRO A 359 23.43 5.73 -17.91
CA PRO A 359 22.90 6.42 -19.08
C PRO A 359 21.41 6.73 -18.94
N GLU A 360 20.66 5.98 -18.14
CA GLU A 360 19.24 6.18 -17.87
C GLU A 360 18.95 7.57 -17.28
N TRP A 361 19.89 8.17 -16.54
CA TRP A 361 19.75 9.53 -16.03
C TRP A 361 19.74 10.56 -17.16
N ALA A 362 20.63 10.41 -18.13
CA ALA A 362 20.68 11.30 -19.29
C ALA A 362 19.43 11.14 -20.16
N SER A 363 18.96 9.90 -20.37
CA SER A 363 17.69 9.64 -21.06
C SER A 363 16.50 10.26 -20.34
N LEU A 364 16.50 10.21 -19.00
CA LEU A 364 15.45 10.79 -18.19
C LEU A 364 15.45 12.33 -18.28
N ASP A 365 16.61 12.97 -18.19
CA ASP A 365 16.76 14.42 -18.33
C ASP A 365 16.25 14.91 -19.70
N ILE A 366 16.47 14.13 -20.77
CA ILE A 366 15.96 14.42 -22.13
C ILE A 366 14.43 14.24 -22.19
N ASN A 367 13.90 13.13 -21.69
CA ASN A 367 12.46 12.86 -21.72
C ASN A 367 11.66 13.95 -20.98
N LEU A 368 12.19 14.44 -19.87
CA LEU A 368 11.59 15.48 -19.04
C LEU A 368 11.79 16.91 -19.58
N GLU A 369 12.67 17.09 -20.56
CA GLU A 369 12.83 18.37 -21.27
C GLU A 369 11.66 18.67 -22.20
N SER A 370 10.94 17.64 -22.65
CA SER A 370 9.75 17.78 -23.51
C SER A 370 8.79 18.84 -22.98
N SER A 371 8.17 19.59 -23.91
CA SER A 371 7.15 20.59 -23.59
C SER A 371 5.96 20.00 -22.82
N THR A 372 5.74 18.68 -22.95
CA THR A 372 4.74 17.93 -22.18
C THR A 372 4.95 18.02 -20.67
N PHE A 373 6.20 18.08 -20.21
CA PHE A 373 6.53 18.08 -18.77
C PHE A 373 6.99 19.46 -18.28
N ARG A 374 6.55 20.54 -18.93
CA ARG A 374 7.03 21.90 -18.66
C ARG A 374 6.84 22.33 -17.19
N ASP A 375 5.67 22.03 -16.63
CA ASP A 375 5.22 22.50 -15.32
C ASP A 375 5.09 21.37 -14.28
N VAL A 376 5.75 20.23 -14.53
CA VAL A 376 5.69 19.05 -13.65
C VAL A 376 6.75 19.18 -12.56
N LEU A 377 6.34 19.07 -11.29
CA LEU A 377 7.25 18.91 -10.17
C LEU A 377 7.85 17.50 -10.19
N ILE A 378 9.17 17.41 -10.17
CA ILE A 378 9.90 16.15 -10.20
C ILE A 378 10.54 15.96 -8.84
N VAL A 379 10.08 14.95 -8.13
CA VAL A 379 10.57 14.58 -6.80
C VAL A 379 11.40 13.32 -6.95
N VAL A 380 12.69 13.39 -6.63
CA VAL A 380 13.56 12.22 -6.53
C VAL A 380 13.78 11.92 -5.05
N GLU A 381 13.15 10.86 -4.57
CA GLU A 381 13.34 10.35 -3.22
C GLU A 381 14.36 9.22 -3.27
N VAL A 382 15.50 9.41 -2.62
CA VAL A 382 16.53 8.38 -2.51
C VAL A 382 16.55 7.87 -1.08
N SER A 383 16.30 6.58 -0.89
CA SER A 383 16.57 5.94 0.39
C SER A 383 17.92 5.25 0.42
N ASN A 384 18.54 5.27 1.61
CA ASN A 384 19.68 4.43 1.92
C ASN A 384 19.55 3.85 3.34
N ASN A 385 20.22 2.71 3.57
CA ASN A 385 20.40 2.05 4.86
C ASN A 385 21.48 2.70 5.74
N VAL A 386 22.30 3.61 5.19
CA VAL A 386 23.39 4.28 5.91
C VAL A 386 22.91 5.60 6.53
N SER A 387 22.83 5.66 7.86
CA SER A 387 22.48 6.88 8.61
C SER A 387 23.70 7.80 8.76
N ALA A 388 23.93 8.68 7.78
CA ALA A 388 24.94 9.73 7.91
C ALA A 388 24.46 11.04 7.28
N ASN A 389 24.51 12.15 8.02
CA ASN A 389 24.10 13.48 7.52
C ASN A 389 24.88 13.92 6.27
N ASN A 390 26.14 13.51 6.11
CA ASN A 390 26.95 13.82 4.92
C ASN A 390 26.40 13.16 3.64
N TYR A 391 25.66 12.06 3.76
CA TYR A 391 25.11 11.33 2.62
C TYR A 391 23.97 12.11 1.93
N ASN A 392 23.18 12.86 2.70
CA ASN A 392 22.03 13.59 2.16
C ASN A 392 22.47 14.72 1.21
N GLU A 393 23.53 15.45 1.58
CA GLU A 393 24.09 16.52 0.74
C GLU A 393 24.74 15.97 -0.53
N GLU A 394 25.47 14.86 -0.41
CA GLU A 394 26.11 14.21 -1.57
C GLU A 394 25.10 13.68 -2.58
N VAL A 395 24.02 13.03 -2.12
CA VAL A 395 22.93 12.55 -2.99
C VAL A 395 22.24 13.71 -3.69
N GLU A 396 21.96 14.80 -2.98
CA GLU A 396 21.31 15.96 -3.57
C GLU A 396 22.18 16.62 -4.65
N VAL A 397 23.47 16.83 -4.37
CA VAL A 397 24.43 17.34 -5.35
C VAL A 397 24.51 16.42 -6.55
N TRP A 398 24.52 15.11 -6.31
CA TRP A 398 24.62 14.12 -7.36
C TRP A 398 23.38 14.10 -8.28
N VAL A 399 22.16 13.99 -7.74
CA VAL A 399 20.93 13.97 -8.55
C VAL A 399 20.82 15.24 -9.40
N ARG A 400 21.18 16.40 -8.83
CA ARG A 400 21.20 17.68 -9.57
C ARG A 400 22.21 17.69 -10.72
N ARG A 401 23.35 16.99 -10.58
CA ARG A 401 24.34 16.81 -11.67
C ARG A 401 23.86 15.81 -12.72
N ALA A 402 23.12 14.78 -12.31
CA ALA A 402 22.57 13.77 -13.21
C ALA A 402 21.38 14.29 -14.04
N LEU A 403 20.63 15.28 -13.52
CA LEU A 403 19.48 15.92 -14.17
C LEU A 403 19.68 17.44 -14.35
N PRO A 404 20.72 17.88 -15.09
CA PRO A 404 21.08 19.30 -15.20
C PRO A 404 19.98 20.14 -15.86
N ARG A 405 19.27 19.62 -16.86
CA ARG A 405 18.22 20.37 -17.58
C ARG A 405 17.01 20.57 -16.69
N VAL A 406 16.54 19.51 -16.02
CA VAL A 406 15.44 19.60 -15.06
C VAL A 406 15.80 20.53 -13.88
N HIS A 407 17.03 20.44 -13.36
CA HIS A 407 17.50 21.30 -12.29
C HIS A 407 17.49 22.78 -12.69
N SER A 408 17.95 23.10 -13.90
CA SER A 408 17.98 24.49 -14.41
C SER A 408 16.60 25.16 -14.45
N ARG A 409 15.53 24.35 -14.60
CA ARG A 409 14.12 24.79 -14.64
C ARG A 409 13.49 24.95 -13.26
N ARG A 410 14.20 24.65 -12.17
CA ARG A 410 13.73 24.72 -10.77
C ARG A 410 12.49 23.87 -10.47
N ILE A 411 12.33 22.77 -11.20
CA ILE A 411 11.23 21.81 -11.00
C ILE A 411 11.72 20.51 -10.35
N LEU A 412 12.98 20.44 -9.93
CA LEU A 412 13.57 19.28 -9.25
C LEU A 412 13.58 19.49 -7.74
N GLN A 413 12.98 18.56 -7.01
CA GLN A 413 13.12 18.41 -5.56
C GLN A 413 13.80 17.07 -5.26
N VAL A 414 14.86 17.11 -4.46
CA VAL A 414 15.55 15.89 -4.02
C VAL A 414 15.27 15.70 -2.53
N GLN A 415 14.94 14.48 -2.15
CA GLN A 415 14.72 14.10 -0.75
C GLN A 415 15.55 12.86 -0.45
N ALA A 416 16.48 12.96 0.50
CA ALA A 416 17.16 11.81 1.05
C ALA A 416 16.42 11.35 2.32
N LYS A 417 16.08 10.05 2.41
CA LYS A 417 15.32 9.48 3.53
C LYS A 417 15.95 8.17 4.00
N GLU A 418 15.70 7.78 5.24
CA GLU A 418 16.07 6.44 5.72
C GLU A 418 15.14 5.37 5.13
N ALA A 419 15.72 4.26 4.64
CA ALA A 419 15.04 3.23 3.83
C ALA A 419 13.76 2.62 4.43
N ARG A 420 13.64 2.57 5.76
CA ARG A 420 12.48 1.92 6.41
C ARG A 420 11.16 2.70 6.31
N ILE A 421 11.19 3.96 5.84
CA ILE A 421 10.07 4.90 6.01
C ILE A 421 9.23 5.08 4.73
N ILE A 422 9.82 4.97 3.53
CA ILE A 422 9.20 5.50 2.30
C ILE A 422 7.96 4.70 1.84
N LEU A 423 8.07 3.38 1.69
CA LEU A 423 6.97 2.55 1.15
C LEU A 423 5.81 2.36 2.12
N ARG A 424 6.08 2.23 3.44
CA ARG A 424 5.02 2.14 4.46
C ARG A 424 4.22 3.43 4.60
N GLN A 425 4.86 4.59 4.39
CA GLN A 425 4.16 5.88 4.42
C GLN A 425 3.33 6.12 3.16
N ARG A 426 3.85 5.75 1.97
CA ARG A 426 3.17 6.00 0.69
C ARG A 426 2.04 5.02 0.41
N LEU A 427 2.22 3.71 0.63
CA LEU A 427 1.15 2.70 0.45
C LEU A 427 0.00 2.85 1.47
N ALA A 428 0.20 3.58 2.56
CA ALA A 428 -0.83 3.91 3.55
C ALA A 428 -1.48 5.29 3.30
N ALA A 429 -0.97 6.08 2.35
CA ALA A 429 -1.47 7.41 2.00
C ALA A 429 -2.13 7.46 0.60
N SER A 430 -1.86 6.46 -0.24
CA SER A 430 -2.65 6.07 -1.42
C SER A 430 -3.83 5.20 -1.01
#